data_AF-A0A843GYR6-F1
#
_entry.id   AF-A0A843GYR6-F1
#
_cell.length_a   1.000
_cell.length_b   1.000
_cell.length_c   1.000
_cell.angle_alpha   90.00
_cell.angle_beta   90.00
_cell.angle_gamma   90.00
#
_symmetry.space_group_name_H-M   'P 1'
#
loop_
_entity.id
_entity.type
_entity.pdbx_description
1 polymer ?
#
loop_
_entity_poly.entity_id
_entity_poly.type
_entity_poly.pdbx_seq_one_letter_code
_entity_poly.pdbx_strand_id
1 'polypeptide(L)' 'MLYKTVEKKILPMYFNEVANGRKRFELRKDVEGIQIGDIIVLREYDGDYTGRSITATVSYVLRNCPEWGLMEGYCIIGF' A
#
# COMPACT_ATOMS: atom_id res chain seq x y z
N MET A 1 3.23 -21.29 -0.22
CA MET A 1 2.70 -20.15 -1.00
C MET A 1 3.87 -19.21 -1.26
N LEU A 2 4.10 -18.81 -2.51
CA LEU A 2 5.16 -17.85 -2.83
C LEU A 2 4.60 -16.45 -2.58
N TYR A 3 5.07 -15.79 -1.53
CA TYR A 3 4.82 -14.37 -1.30
C TYR A 3 5.41 -13.57 -2.45
N LYS A 4 4.72 -12.53 -2.90
CA LYS A 4 5.22 -11.66 -3.97
C LYS A 4 5.55 -10.27 -3.45
N THR A 5 6.47 -9.63 -4.15
CA THR A 5 6.79 -8.23 -3.96
C THR A 5 5.99 -7.39 -4.95
N VAL A 6 5.29 -6.37 -4.45
CA VAL A 6 4.52 -5.42 -5.26
C VAL A 6 5.06 -4.02 -5.04
N GLU A 7 5.36 -3.31 -6.13
CA GLU A 7 5.89 -1.95 -6.07
C GLU A 7 4.80 -0.91 -6.36
N LYS A 8 4.78 0.16 -5.57
CA LYS A 8 3.83 1.26 -5.72
C LYS A 8 4.49 2.61 -5.58
N LYS A 9 4.07 3.55 -6.42
CA LYS A 9 4.37 4.96 -6.24
C LYS A 9 3.61 5.52 -5.04
N ILE A 10 4.26 6.40 -4.28
CA ILE A 10 3.66 7.17 -3.19
C ILE A 10 4.15 8.62 -3.27
N LEU A 11 3.27 9.59 -3.06
CA LEU A 11 3.65 11.00 -3.08
C LEU A 11 4.47 11.35 -1.83
N PRO A 12 5.37 12.36 -1.88
CA PRO A 12 6.27 12.69 -0.77
C PRO A 12 5.57 12.93 0.57
N MET A 13 4.39 13.58 0.54
CA MET A 13 3.65 13.84 1.77
C MET A 13 3.23 12.54 2.47
N TYR A 14 2.72 11.55 1.72
CA TYR A 14 2.31 10.26 2.29
C TYR A 14 3.51 9.37 2.58
N PHE A 15 4.58 9.45 1.79
CA PHE A 15 5.83 8.77 2.08
C PHE A 15 6.35 9.15 3.46
N ASN A 16 6.37 10.45 3.77
CA ASN A 16 6.80 10.93 5.08
C ASN A 16 5.86 10.48 6.21
N GLU A 17 4.55 10.40 5.99
CA GLU A 17 3.62 9.85 6.98
C GLU A 17 3.87 8.36 7.26
N VAL A 18 4.19 7.57 6.23
CA VAL A 18 4.56 6.15 6.37
C VAL A 18 5.93 6.01 7.05
N ALA A 19 6.93 6.78 6.61
CA ALA A 19 8.29 6.76 7.17
C ALA A 19 8.31 7.08 8.66
N ASN A 20 7.43 7.99 9.10
CA ASN A 20 7.29 8.37 10.52
C ASN A 20 6.35 7.43 11.31
N GLY A 21 5.84 6.36 10.70
CA GLY A 21 4.97 5.38 11.36
C GLY A 21 3.55 5.88 11.68
N ARG A 22 3.16 7.07 11.20
CA ARG A 22 1.82 7.64 11.40
C ARG A 22 0.79 7.00 10.49
N LYS A 23 1.17 6.72 9.24
CA LYS A 23 0.34 6.02 8.25
C LYS A 23 0.80 4.56 8.12
N ARG A 24 -0.06 3.63 8.56
CA ARG A 24 0.20 2.17 8.53
C ARG A 24 -0.72 1.40 7.60
N PHE A 25 -1.15 2.05 6.52
CA PHE A 25 -2.04 1.45 5.54
C PHE A 25 -1.91 2.13 4.18
N GLU A 26 -2.39 1.48 3.12
CA GLU A 26 -2.61 2.02 1.78
C GLU A 26 -4.06 1.78 1.34
N LEU A 27 -4.66 2.73 0.62
CA LEU A 27 -5.94 2.53 -0.07
C LEU A 27 -5.65 2.46 -1.56
N ARG A 28 -5.98 1.34 -2.20
CA ARG A 28 -5.62 1.07 -3.62
C ARG A 28 -6.75 0.39 -4.36
N LYS A 29 -6.75 0.50 -5.69
CA LYS A 29 -7.53 -0.40 -6.54
C LYS A 29 -6.98 -1.82 -6.38
N ASP A 30 -7.87 -2.78 -6.21
CA ASP A 30 -7.53 -4.16 -5.91
C ASP A 30 -7.30 -5.01 -7.17
N VAL A 31 -6.37 -4.56 -8.03
CA VAL A 31 -6.08 -5.22 -9.32
C VAL A 31 -4.99 -6.28 -9.23
N GLU A 32 -4.14 -6.21 -8.20
CA GLU A 32 -3.03 -7.14 -8.01
C GLU A 32 -3.37 -8.28 -7.06
N GLY A 33 -4.52 -8.24 -6.39
CA GLY A 33 -4.91 -9.25 -5.42
C GLY A 33 -3.84 -9.46 -4.34
N ILE A 34 -3.34 -8.36 -3.74
CA ILE A 34 -2.33 -8.38 -2.67
C ILE A 34 -2.87 -9.17 -1.48
N GLN A 35 -2.05 -10.05 -0.91
CA GLN A 35 -2.42 -10.94 0.21
C GLN A 35 -1.58 -10.66 1.46
N ILE A 36 -2.04 -11.17 2.61
CA ILE A 36 -1.26 -11.18 3.84
C ILE A 36 0.05 -11.95 3.61
N GLY A 37 1.16 -11.36 4.06
CA GLY A 37 2.51 -11.88 3.87
C GLY A 37 3.21 -11.43 2.59
N ASP A 38 2.49 -10.81 1.64
CA ASP A 38 3.15 -10.13 0.51
C ASP A 38 4.02 -8.97 1.01
N ILE A 39 4.99 -8.58 0.19
CA ILE A 39 5.85 -7.41 0.45
C ILE A 39 5.37 -6.26 -0.43
N ILE A 40 5.10 -5.10 0.18
CA ILE A 40 4.84 -3.86 -0.55
C ILE A 40 6.06 -2.94 -0.48
N VAL A 41 6.51 -2.47 -1.64
CA VAL A 41 7.59 -1.47 -1.77
C VAL A 41 6.97 -0.16 -2.22
N LEU A 42 6.95 0.82 -1.33
CA LEU A 42 6.47 2.17 -1.60
C LEU A 42 7.65 3.03 -2.07
N ARG A 43 7.69 3.34 -3.36
CA ARG A 43 8.70 4.21 -3.99
C ARG A 43 8.20 5.66 -4.03
N GLU A 44 8.94 6.56 -3.40
CA GLU A 44 8.60 7.98 -3.42
C GLU A 44 8.69 8.54 -4.85
N TYR A 45 7.68 9.31 -5.25
CA TYR A 45 7.55 9.84 -6.60
C TYR A 45 6.96 11.26 -6.58
N ASP A 46 7.68 12.24 -7.14
CA ASP A 46 7.26 13.66 -7.19
C ASP A 46 7.17 14.25 -8.62
N GLY A 47 7.06 13.38 -9.61
CA GLY A 47 7.26 13.71 -11.03
C GLY A 47 8.37 12.84 -11.62
N ASP A 48 9.37 12.54 -10.80
CA ASP A 48 10.32 11.44 -11.03
C ASP A 48 10.50 10.62 -9.73
N TYR A 49 11.16 9.47 -9.84
CA TYR A 49 11.55 8.69 -8.66
C TYR A 49 12.67 9.42 -7.91
N THR A 50 12.43 9.72 -6.63
CA THR A 50 13.43 10.41 -5.79
C THR A 50 14.57 9.48 -5.34
N GLY A 51 14.40 8.17 -5.52
CA GLY A 51 15.29 7.13 -5.02
C GLY A 51 14.96 6.62 -3.62
N ARG A 52 14.05 7.28 -2.89
CA ARG A 52 13.60 6.83 -1.56
C ARG A 52 12.56 5.72 -1.69
N SER A 53 12.64 4.72 -0.81
CA SER A 53 11.67 3.64 -0.73
C SER A 53 11.41 3.18 0.71
N ILE A 54 10.23 2.62 0.95
CA ILE A 54 9.86 1.90 2.17
C ILE A 54 9.42 0.51 1.77
N THR A 55 9.91 -0.50 2.48
CA THR A 55 9.48 -1.88 2.32
C THR A 55 8.70 -2.30 3.56
N ALA A 56 7.52 -2.88 3.36
CA ALA A 56 6.67 -3.34 4.45
C ALA A 56 6.06 -4.70 4.12
N THR A 57 5.84 -5.52 5.16
CA THR A 57 5.13 -6.79 5.03
C THR A 57 3.65 -6.54 5.27
N VAL A 58 2.80 -7.01 4.35
CA VAL A 58 1.35 -6.86 4.48
C VAL A 58 0.85 -7.73 5.62
N SER A 59 0.26 -7.10 6.63
CA SER A 59 -0.29 -7.75 7.82
C SER A 59 -1.81 -7.86 7.77
N TYR A 60 -2.49 -7.07 6.94
CA TYR A 60 -3.95 -7.09 6.80
C TYR A 60 -4.41 -6.61 5.43
N VAL A 61 -5.55 -7.12 4.94
CA VAL A 61 -6.22 -6.58 3.74
C VAL A 61 -7.74 -6.56 3.91
N LEU A 62 -8.35 -5.38 3.81
CA LEU A 62 -9.80 -5.19 3.85
C LEU A 62 -10.36 -5.04 2.43
N ARG A 63 -11.49 -5.71 2.16
CA ARG A 63 -12.21 -5.73 0.89
C ARG A 63 -13.72 -5.81 1.13
N ASN A 64 -14.50 -5.56 0.08
CA ASN A 64 -15.92 -5.91 0.00
C ASN A 64 -16.78 -5.34 1.14
N CYS A 65 -16.53 -4.10 1.54
CA CYS A 65 -17.28 -3.44 2.61
C CYS A 65 -17.79 -2.03 2.18
N PRO A 66 -18.50 -1.92 1.04
CA PRO A 66 -18.98 -0.64 0.49
C PRO A 66 -19.96 0.10 1.40
N GLU A 67 -20.70 -0.61 2.24
CA GLU A 67 -21.60 -0.05 3.24
C GLU A 67 -20.87 0.79 4.30
N TRP A 68 -19.56 0.59 4.47
CA TRP A 68 -18.69 1.37 5.35
C TRP A 68 -17.82 2.38 4.59
N GLY A 69 -18.10 2.62 3.31
CA GLY A 69 -17.44 3.62 2.48
C GLY A 69 -16.24 3.13 1.66
N LEU A 70 -15.96 1.82 1.63
CA LEU A 70 -14.93 1.28 0.75
C LEU A 70 -15.52 1.01 -0.64
N MET A 71 -15.20 1.88 -1.61
CA MET A 71 -15.66 1.74 -2.99
C MET A 71 -15.35 0.35 -3.58
N GLU A 72 -16.29 -0.21 -4.34
CA GLU A 72 -16.09 -1.49 -5.02
C GLU A 72 -14.82 -1.49 -5.88
N GLY A 73 -14.09 -2.61 -5.85
CA GLY A 73 -12.81 -2.75 -6.55
C GLY A 73 -11.63 -2.03 -5.88
N TYR A 74 -11.81 -1.49 -4.66
CA TYR A 74 -10.71 -1.01 -3.82
C TYR A 74 -10.46 -1.91 -2.62
N CYS A 75 -9.24 -1.85 -2.10
CA CYS A 75 -8.82 -2.51 -0.88
C CYS A 75 -8.03 -1.56 0.02
N ILE A 76 -8.08 -1.82 1.33
CA ILE A 76 -7.18 -1.21 2.30
C ILE A 76 -6.14 -2.26 2.68
N ILE A 77 -4.87 -1.94 2.50
CA ILE A 77 -3.73 -2.82 2.77
C ILE A 77 -3.04 -2.29 4.02
N GLY A 78 -3.09 -3.05 5.12
CA GLY A 78 -2.39 -2.73 6.37
C GLY A 78 -1.01 -3.38 6.42
N PHE A 79 -0.05 -2.66 6.97
CA PHE A 79 1.30 -3.13 7.25
C PHE A 79 1.79 -2.67 8.62
#